data_AF-A0A2G2MLK6-F1
#
_entry.id   AF-A0A2G2MLK6-F1
#
_cell.length_a   1.000
_cell.length_b   1.000
_cell.length_c   1.000
_cell.angle_alpha   90.00
_cell.angle_beta   90.00
_cell.angle_gamma   90.00
#
_symmetry.space_group_name_H-M   'P 1'
#
loop_
_entity.id
_entity.type
_entity.pdbx_description
1 polymer ?
#
loop_
_entity_poly.entity_id
_entity_poly.type
_entity_poly.pdbx_seq_one_letter_code
_entity_poly.pdbx_strand_id
1 'polypeptide(L)' 'MTKPNLKLAKLTDTKPSKLSVSLPPDLLSDLEVYANIYEQTYGEKQPVSALVPSMLAGFLASDHGFKKAKRELA' A
#
# COMPACT_ATOMS: atom_id res chain seq x y z
N MET A 1 -12.98 -3.24 -22.12
CA MET A 1 -12.94 -2.62 -20.78
C MET A 1 -11.50 -2.59 -20.32
N THR A 2 -10.93 -1.40 -20.13
CA THR A 2 -9.55 -1.17 -19.68
C THR A 2 -9.42 -1.53 -18.20
N LYS A 3 -8.49 -2.43 -17.85
CA LYS A 3 -8.21 -2.79 -16.45
C LYS A 3 -7.64 -1.59 -15.69
N PRO A 4 -8.10 -1.31 -14.45
CA PRO A 4 -7.56 -0.23 -13.63
C PRO A 4 -6.05 -0.44 -13.38
N ASN A 5 -5.27 0.64 -13.51
CA ASN A 5 -3.84 0.62 -13.24
C ASN A 5 -3.61 0.83 -11.74
N LEU A 6 -3.36 -0.25 -11.00
CA LEU A 6 -3.09 -0.20 -9.56
C LEU A 6 -1.60 0.11 -9.31
N LYS A 7 -1.35 1.04 -8.39
CA LYS A 7 0.01 1.35 -7.90
C LYS A 7 0.64 0.21 -7.09
N LEU A 8 -0.16 -0.74 -6.61
CA LEU A 8 0.28 -1.86 -5.79
C LEU A 8 0.45 -3.12 -6.66
N ALA A 9 1.66 -3.69 -6.65
CA ALA A 9 1.93 -5.01 -7.19
C ALA A 9 1.52 -6.13 -6.20
N LYS A 10 1.33 -7.36 -6.69
CA LYS A 10 0.96 -8.51 -5.86
C LYS A 10 1.95 -8.71 -4.70
N LEU A 11 1.42 -8.96 -3.50
CA LEU A 11 2.20 -9.11 -2.27
C LEU A 11 3.15 -10.33 -2.31
N THR A 12 4.36 -10.17 -1.79
CA THR A 12 5.29 -11.25 -1.45
C THR A 12 5.45 -11.35 0.07
N ASP A 13 5.65 -12.56 0.59
CA ASP A 13 5.72 -12.81 2.03
C ASP A 13 6.95 -12.15 2.68
N THR A 14 6.75 -11.38 3.75
CA THR A 14 7.82 -10.66 4.49
C THR A 14 7.56 -10.74 5.99
N LYS A 15 8.62 -10.83 6.82
CA LYS A 15 8.48 -10.85 8.30
C LYS A 15 8.05 -9.46 8.82
N PRO A 16 6.84 -9.31 9.40
CA PRO A 16 6.33 -7.98 9.77
C PRO A 16 6.72 -7.57 11.20
N SER A 17 7.13 -6.32 11.37
CA SER A 17 7.15 -5.64 12.68
C SER A 17 5.82 -4.92 12.90
N LYS A 18 5.20 -5.09 14.08
CA LYS A 18 3.88 -4.48 14.37
C LYS A 18 4.03 -2.97 14.64
N LEU A 19 3.25 -2.16 13.92
CA LEU A 19 3.07 -0.73 14.14
C LEU A 19 1.57 -0.44 14.22
N SER A 20 1.11 0.19 15.30
CA SER A 20 -0.28 0.65 15.46
C SER A 20 -0.42 2.11 15.04
N VAL A 21 -1.41 2.41 14.21
CA VAL A 21 -1.71 3.76 13.72
C VAL A 21 -3.21 4.06 13.85
N SER A 22 -3.55 5.33 14.06
CA SER A 22 -4.94 5.81 13.95
C SER A 22 -5.15 6.44 12.57
N LEU A 23 -6.23 6.07 11.89
CA LEU A 23 -6.55 6.55 10.56
C LEU A 23 -7.77 7.47 10.62
N PRO A 24 -7.78 8.60 9.89
CA PRO A 24 -9.00 9.38 9.68
C PRO A 24 -10.09 8.51 9.02
N PRO A 25 -11.39 8.75 9.31
CA PRO A 25 -12.49 7.96 8.76
C PRO A 25 -12.48 7.89 7.23
N ASP A 26 -12.22 9.02 6.57
CA ASP A 26 -12.20 9.10 5.10
C ASP A 26 -11.10 8.22 4.50
N LEU A 27 -9.91 8.21 5.11
CA LEU A 27 -8.80 7.36 4.67
C LEU A 27 -9.12 5.88 4.86
N LEU A 28 -9.78 5.50 5.96
CA LEU A 28 -10.21 4.12 6.16
C LEU A 28 -11.20 3.68 5.07
N SER A 29 -12.18 4.53 4.75
CA SER A 29 -13.17 4.26 3.70
C SER A 29 -12.51 4.07 2.33
N ASP A 30 -11.58 4.96 1.97
CA ASP A 30 -10.82 4.85 0.71
C ASP A 30 -9.98 3.56 0.66
N LEU A 31 -9.38 3.15 1.77
CA LEU A 31 -8.60 1.91 1.85
C LEU A 31 -9.48 0.66 1.71
N GLU A 32 -10.70 0.67 2.26
CA GLU A 32 -11.67 -0.40 2.08
C GLU A 32 -12.11 -0.53 0.62
N VAL A 33 -12.39 0.60 -0.04
CA VAL A 33 -12.67 0.64 -1.48
C VAL A 33 -11.48 0.09 -2.27
N TYR A 34 -10.26 0.47 -1.93
CA TYR A 34 -9.06 -0.03 -2.57
C TYR A 34 -8.93 -1.56 -2.43
N ALA A 35 -9.19 -2.11 -1.24
CA ALA A 35 -9.13 -3.55 -1.00
C ALA A 35 -10.15 -4.32 -1.87
N ASN A 36 -11.36 -3.76 -2.05
CA ASN A 36 -12.37 -4.32 -2.95
C ASN A 36 -11.89 -4.32 -4.41
N ILE A 37 -11.26 -3.24 -4.88
CA ILE A 37 -10.71 -3.17 -6.24
C ILE A 37 -9.55 -4.17 -6.40
N TYR A 38 -8.70 -4.31 -5.38
CA TYR A 38 -7.60 -5.28 -5.37
C TYR A 38 -8.14 -6.71 -5.54
N GLU A 39 -9.17 -7.09 -4.78
CA GLU A 39 -9.83 -8.39 -4.90
C GLU A 39 -10.39 -8.61 -6.31
N GLN A 40 -11.09 -7.63 -6.87
CA GLN A 40 -11.60 -7.73 -8.25
C GLN A 40 -10.50 -7.85 -9.30
N THR A 41 -9.35 -7.22 -9.06
CA THR A 41 -8.24 -7.17 -10.01
C THR A 41 -7.43 -8.46 -10.00
N TYR A 42 -7.19 -9.04 -8.82
CA TYR A 42 -6.29 -10.18 -8.63
C TYR A 42 -6.99 -11.47 -8.22
N GLY A 43 -8.32 -11.43 -8.00
CA GLY A 43 -9.12 -12.57 -7.52
C GLY A 43 -8.78 -12.99 -6.08
N GLU A 44 -8.09 -12.13 -5.34
CA GLU A 44 -7.54 -12.45 -4.03
C GLU A 44 -7.95 -11.39 -3.01
N LYS A 45 -8.80 -11.79 -2.07
CA LYS A 45 -9.24 -10.92 -0.98
C LYS A 45 -8.12 -10.75 0.03
N GLN A 46 -7.81 -9.49 0.35
CA GLN A 46 -6.82 -9.15 1.37
C GLN A 46 -7.40 -8.08 2.29
N PRO A 47 -7.21 -8.19 3.62
CA PRO A 47 -7.61 -7.13 4.54
C PRO A 47 -6.75 -5.88 4.30
N VAL A 48 -7.31 -4.70 4.60
CA VAL A 48 -6.58 -3.42 4.50
C VAL A 48 -5.22 -3.48 5.20
N SER A 49 -5.17 -4.07 6.39
CA SER A 49 -3.95 -4.22 7.18
C SER A 49 -2.83 -5.02 6.48
N ALA A 50 -3.17 -5.94 5.57
CA ALA A 50 -2.19 -6.67 4.77
C ALA A 50 -1.70 -5.86 3.56
N LEU A 51 -2.54 -4.97 3.02
CA LEU A 51 -2.19 -4.12 1.87
C LEU A 51 -1.36 -2.90 2.27
N VAL A 52 -1.66 -2.30 3.43
CA VAL A 52 -1.03 -1.06 3.92
C VAL A 52 0.50 -1.09 3.92
N PRO A 53 1.20 -2.13 4.43
CA PRO A 53 2.65 -2.17 4.41
C PRO A 53 3.24 -2.02 3.00
N SER A 54 2.62 -2.66 2.01
CA SER A 54 3.08 -2.59 0.63
C SER A 54 2.69 -1.31 -0.07
N MET A 55 1.54 -0.71 0.28
CA MET A 55 1.20 0.64 -0.16
C MET A 55 2.23 1.67 0.32
N LEU A 56 2.65 1.58 1.60
CA LEU A 56 3.68 2.44 2.16
C LEU A 56 5.05 2.21 1.51
N ALA A 57 5.41 0.94 1.27
CA ALA A 57 6.63 0.62 0.55
C ALA A 57 6.63 1.22 -0.87
N GLY A 58 5.51 1.09 -1.59
CA GLY A 58 5.33 1.68 -2.92
C GLY A 58 5.39 3.22 -2.89
N PHE A 59 4.77 3.85 -1.89
CA PHE A 59 4.85 5.29 -1.69
C PHE A 59 6.29 5.77 -1.50
N LEU A 60 7.02 5.20 -0.54
CA LEU A 60 8.43 5.54 -0.27
C LEU A 60 9.34 5.23 -1.47
N ALA A 61 9.06 4.16 -2.20
CA ALA A 61 9.77 3.80 -3.41
C ALA A 61 9.44 4.73 -4.60
N SER A 62 8.35 5.49 -4.57
CA SER A 62 8.01 6.45 -5.62
C SER A 62 8.49 7.87 -5.32
N ASP A 63 8.76 8.18 -4.06
CA ASP A 63 9.17 9.52 -3.63
C ASP A 63 10.68 9.76 -3.88
N HIS A 64 10.98 10.49 -4.95
CA HIS A 64 12.36 10.86 -5.31
C HIS A 64 13.02 11.80 -4.28
N GLY A 65 12.24 12.68 -3.66
CA GLY A 65 12.72 13.61 -2.63
C GLY A 65 13.16 12.83 -1.39
N PHE A 66 12.31 11.92 -0.93
CA PHE A 66 12.63 10.99 0.16
C PHE A 66 13.89 10.17 -0.16
N LYS A 67 13.98 9.59 -1.35
CA LYS A 67 15.17 8.80 -1.76
C LYS A 67 16.45 9.61 -1.74
N LYS A 68 16.41 10.89 -2.14
CA LYS A 68 17.57 11.78 -2.11
C LYS A 68 17.98 12.07 -0.66
N ALA A 69 17.04 12.55 0.16
CA ALA A 69 17.31 12.87 1.56
C ALA A 69 17.80 11.65 2.37
N LYS A 70 17.24 10.46 2.13
CA LYS A 70 17.68 9.21 2.77
C LYS A 70 19.14 8.89 2.48
N ARG A 71 19.63 9.17 1.27
CA ARG A 71 21.05 8.97 0.91
C ARG A 71 21.97 10.01 1.54
N GLU A 72 21.49 11.22 1.76
CA GLU A 72 22.28 12.31 2.37
C GLU A 72 22.40 12.17 3.89
N LEU A 73 21.44 11.48 4.53
CA LEU A 73 21.46 11.16 5.96
C LEU A 73 22.23 9.89 6.31
N ALA A 74 22.54 9.05 5.33
CA ALA A 74 23.23 7.77 5.50
C ALA A 74 24.75 7.95 5.38
#